data_AF-A0A9P8TYW4-F1
#
_entry.id   AF-A0A9P8TYW4-F1
#
_cell.length_a   1.000
_cell.length_b   1.000
_cell.length_c   1.000
_cell.angle_alpha   90.00
_cell.angle_beta   90.00
_cell.angle_gamma   90.00
#
_symmetry.space_group_name_H-M   'P 1'
#
loop_
_entity.id
_entity.type
_entity.pdbx_description
1 polymer ?
#
loop_
_entity_poly.entity_id
_entity_poly.type
_entity_poly.pdbx_seq_one_letter_code
_entity_poly.pdbx_strand_id
1 'polypeptide(L)'
;MDLIPYRIRDAVMAEKHPSITSQGIHVFVDMSNIDIGYQNTLKGGRSVGENTRFSPLPHLNLQFLTKILVRDRPVVALNVCCSTIPGRSEPRYVQQLREMGYHVDLRERKKVEGGLPSAKASDNLRYVEDLVDETLQVRIAESVMEYFHKPVA
;
A
#
# COMPACT_ATOMS: atom_id res chain seq x y z
N MET A 1 -13.18 -3.88 15.10
CA MET A 1 -13.82 -4.09 13.79
C MET A 1 -14.15 -5.57 13.70
N ASP A 2 -15.42 -5.93 13.56
CA ASP A 2 -15.81 -7.32 13.40
C ASP A 2 -15.66 -7.72 11.92
N LEU A 3 -14.80 -8.70 11.63
CA LEU A 3 -14.58 -9.21 10.27
C LEU A 3 -15.58 -10.31 9.89
N ILE A 4 -16.39 -10.80 10.83
CA ILE A 4 -17.33 -11.91 10.63
C ILE A 4 -18.29 -11.65 9.47
N PRO A 5 -18.96 -10.49 9.34
CA PRO A 5 -19.91 -10.25 8.24
C PRO A 5 -19.26 -10.33 6.86
N TYR A 6 -18.01 -9.86 6.77
CA TYR A 6 -17.22 -9.88 5.56
C TYR A 6 -16.76 -11.28 5.18
N ARG A 7 -16.38 -12.10 6.17
CA ARG A 7 -16.05 -13.52 5.96
C ARG A 7 -17.24 -14.35 5.55
N ILE A 8 -18.41 -14.11 6.14
CA ILE A 8 -19.67 -14.75 5.73
C ILE A 8 -19.96 -14.42 4.25
N ARG A 9 -19.79 -13.16 3.85
CA ARG A 9 -19.97 -12.77 2.44
C ARG A 9 -18.99 -13.48 1.51
N ASP A 10 -17.73 -13.57 1.89
CA ASP A 10 -16.72 -14.28 1.11
C ASP A 10 -17.06 -15.78 1.00
N ALA A 11 -17.54 -16.41 2.07
CA ALA A 11 -17.98 -17.82 2.06
C ALA A 11 -19.19 -18.04 1.14
N VAL A 12 -20.18 -17.15 1.18
CA VAL A 12 -21.34 -17.20 0.27
C VAL A 12 -20.91 -17.02 -1.19
N MET A 13 -19.93 -16.15 -1.46
CA MET A 13 -19.35 -16.02 -2.80
C MET A 13 -18.61 -17.29 -3.23
N ALA A 14 -17.89 -17.93 -2.30
CA ALA A 14 -17.20 -19.19 -2.54
C ALA A 14 -18.15 -20.33 -2.92
N GLU A 15 -19.29 -20.42 -2.25
CA GLU A 15 -20.34 -21.41 -2.55
C GLU A 15 -20.99 -21.16 -3.91
N LYS A 16 -21.30 -19.89 -4.24
CA LYS A 16 -21.95 -19.52 -5.51
C LYS A 16 -21.01 -19.60 -6.72
N HIS A 17 -19.73 -19.30 -6.51
CA HIS A 17 -18.73 -19.20 -7.56
C HIS A 17 -17.42 -19.91 -7.17
N PRO A 18 -17.46 -21.25 -7.04
CA PRO A 18 -16.30 -22.02 -6.59
C PRO A 18 -15.13 -21.91 -7.57
N SER A 19 -15.40 -21.88 -8.88
CA SER A 19 -14.38 -21.75 -9.93
C SER A 19 -13.66 -20.40 -9.91
N ILE A 20 -14.36 -19.32 -9.55
CA ILE A 20 -13.74 -17.99 -9.38
C ILE A 20 -12.93 -17.97 -8.09
N THR A 21 -13.49 -18.49 -7.00
CA THR A 21 -12.83 -18.46 -5.69
C THR A 21 -11.57 -19.32 -5.65
N SER A 22 -11.54 -20.45 -6.37
CA SER A 22 -10.35 -21.28 -6.51
C SER A 22 -9.19 -20.60 -7.25
N GLN A 23 -9.46 -19.53 -8.02
CA GLN A 23 -8.41 -18.74 -8.66
C GLN A 23 -7.66 -17.84 -7.66
N GLY A 24 -8.19 -17.65 -6.45
CA GLY A 24 -7.58 -16.83 -5.42
C GLY A 24 -7.65 -15.32 -5.68
N ILE A 25 -6.99 -14.54 -4.83
CA ILE A 25 -6.95 -13.08 -4.90
C ILE A 25 -5.54 -12.57 -5.15
N HIS A 26 -5.49 -11.43 -5.83
CA HIS A 26 -4.28 -10.61 -5.98
C HIS A 26 -4.49 -9.31 -5.20
N VAL A 27 -3.51 -8.93 -4.40
CA VAL A 27 -3.57 -7.73 -3.56
C VAL A 27 -2.48 -6.77 -4.02
N PHE A 28 -2.86 -5.53 -4.30
CA PHE A 28 -1.95 -4.45 -4.68
C PHE A 28 -2.14 -3.31 -3.69
N VAL A 29 -1.07 -2.89 -3.04
CA VAL A 29 -1.12 -1.89 -1.97
C VAL A 29 -0.21 -0.72 -2.30
N ASP A 30 -0.77 0.48 -2.25
CA ASP A 30 0.01 1.71 -2.11
C ASP A 30 0.24 1.99 -0.63
N MET A 31 1.47 1.75 -0.15
CA MET A 31 1.78 1.92 1.26
C MET A 31 1.74 3.39 1.70
N SER A 32 2.10 4.33 0.81
CA SER A 32 2.07 5.77 1.11
C SER A 32 0.65 6.25 1.36
N ASN A 33 -0.29 5.87 0.50
CA ASN A 33 -1.69 6.24 0.66
C ASN A 33 -2.31 5.61 1.93
N ILE A 34 -1.97 4.36 2.24
CA ILE A 34 -2.40 3.70 3.48
C ILE A 34 -1.83 4.43 4.72
N ASP A 35 -0.54 4.77 4.72
CA ASP A 35 0.09 5.46 5.84
C ASP A 35 -0.48 6.87 6.04
N ILE A 36 -0.70 7.63 4.96
CA ILE A 36 -1.32 8.96 5.03
C ILE A 36 -2.74 8.85 5.59
N GLY A 37 -3.54 7.91 5.08
CA GLY A 37 -4.89 7.65 5.56
C GLY A 37 -4.91 7.31 7.05
N TYR A 38 -4.05 6.38 7.47
CA TYR A 38 -3.92 5.98 8.87
C TYR A 38 -3.57 7.16 9.79
N GLN A 39 -2.59 7.98 9.41
CA GLN A 39 -2.20 9.16 10.18
C GLN A 39 -3.34 10.17 10.29
N ASN A 40 -4.05 10.44 9.19
CA ASN A 40 -5.17 11.38 9.18
C ASN A 40 -6.33 10.88 10.06
N THR A 41 -6.66 9.59 9.99
CA THR A 41 -7.68 8.98 10.87
C THR A 41 -7.26 9.05 12.35
N LEU A 42 -5.99 8.79 12.67
CA LEU A 42 -5.48 8.92 14.04
C LEU A 42 -5.55 10.36 14.57
N LYS A 43 -5.24 11.35 13.73
CA LYS A 43 -5.34 12.77 14.11
C LYS A 43 -6.78 13.14 14.41
N GLY A 44 -7.70 12.80 13.50
CA GLY A 44 -9.14 13.07 13.66
C GLY A 44 -9.71 12.42 14.93
N GLY A 45 -9.36 11.16 15.18
CA GLY A 45 -9.82 10.41 16.36
C GLY A 45 -9.26 10.91 17.70
N ARG A 46 -8.19 11.71 17.69
CA ARG A 46 -7.57 12.29 18.90
C ARG A 46 -7.73 13.82 19.00
N SER A 47 -8.52 14.43 18.11
CA SER A 47 -8.68 15.88 18.00
C SER A 47 -7.33 16.63 17.90
N VAL A 48 -6.36 16.01 17.24
CA VAL A 48 -5.03 16.58 17.01
C VAL A 48 -5.08 17.40 15.72
N GLY A 49 -4.50 18.61 15.74
CA GLY A 49 -4.47 19.50 14.58
C GLY A 49 -3.82 18.86 13.36
N GLU A 50 -4.31 19.19 12.16
CA GLU A 50 -3.86 18.59 10.90
C GLU A 50 -2.35 18.76 10.66
N ASN A 51 -1.80 19.91 11.06
CA ASN A 51 -0.38 20.24 10.93
C ASN A 51 0.51 19.63 12.02
N THR A 52 -0.08 19.00 13.04
CA THR A 52 0.69 18.36 14.11
C THR A 52 1.29 17.05 13.61
N ARG A 53 2.57 16.82 13.93
CA ARG A 53 3.28 15.57 13.62
C ARG A 53 3.32 14.70 14.86
N PHE A 54 2.99 13.42 14.72
CA PHE A 54 3.25 12.46 15.79
C PHE A 54 4.75 12.15 15.89
N SER A 55 5.26 12.09 17.11
CA SER A 55 6.63 11.67 17.40
C SER A 55 6.64 10.84 18.70
N PRO A 56 7.00 9.54 18.65
CA PRO A 56 7.30 8.77 17.44
C PRO A 56 6.06 8.59 16.56
N LEU A 57 6.28 8.31 15.27
CA LEU A 57 5.18 8.02 14.35
C LEU A 57 4.52 6.69 14.77
N PRO A 58 3.19 6.65 14.99
CA PRO A 58 2.49 5.43 15.29
C PRO A 58 2.68 4.42 14.17
N HIS A 59 3.12 3.22 14.51
CA HIS A 59 3.29 2.16 13.53
C HIS A 59 1.93 1.58 13.13
N LEU A 60 1.73 1.37 11.82
CA LEU A 60 0.63 0.57 11.35
C LEU A 60 0.92 -0.91 11.62
N ASN A 61 -0.08 -1.65 12.13
CA ASN A 61 0.06 -3.09 12.29
C ASN A 61 -0.13 -3.79 10.94
N LEU A 62 0.99 -4.10 10.28
CA LEU A 62 1.00 -4.72 8.93
C LEU A 62 0.35 -6.09 8.92
N GLN A 63 0.58 -6.92 9.94
CA GLN A 63 -0.05 -8.24 10.05
C GLN A 63 -1.58 -8.13 10.10
N PHE A 64 -2.08 -7.16 10.85
CA PHE A 64 -3.51 -6.92 10.93
C PHE A 64 -4.08 -6.33 9.63
N LEU A 65 -3.34 -5.41 8.98
CA LEU A 65 -3.70 -4.91 7.65
C LEU A 65 -3.81 -6.07 6.65
N THR A 66 -2.80 -6.93 6.55
CA THR A 66 -2.81 -8.08 5.65
C THR A 66 -3.97 -9.01 5.95
N LYS A 67 -4.27 -9.28 7.22
CA LYS A 67 -5.45 -10.07 7.61
C LYS A 67 -6.76 -9.46 7.12
N ILE A 68 -6.89 -8.13 7.17
CA ILE A 68 -8.05 -7.40 6.63
C ILE A 68 -8.09 -7.47 5.10
N LEU A 69 -6.94 -7.37 4.43
CA LEU A 69 -6.87 -7.41 2.97
C LEU A 69 -7.20 -8.81 2.43
N VAL A 70 -6.67 -9.86 3.06
CA VAL A 70 -6.83 -11.24 2.56
C VAL A 70 -8.12 -11.90 3.04
N ARG A 71 -8.54 -11.63 4.28
CA ARG A 71 -9.74 -12.23 4.91
C ARG A 71 -9.80 -13.75 4.78
N ASP A 72 -8.66 -14.41 4.89
CA ASP A 72 -8.46 -15.86 4.78
C ASP A 72 -8.76 -16.46 3.38
N ARG A 73 -8.90 -15.63 2.35
CA ARG A 73 -9.03 -16.10 0.95
C ARG A 73 -7.69 -16.61 0.42
N PRO A 74 -7.67 -17.60 -0.50
CA PRO A 74 -6.44 -18.03 -1.15
C PRO A 74 -5.75 -16.86 -1.85
N VAL A 75 -4.45 -16.67 -1.60
CA VAL A 75 -3.69 -15.54 -2.12
C VAL A 75 -2.75 -16.02 -3.22
N VAL A 76 -2.82 -15.37 -4.37
CA VAL A 76 -1.92 -15.64 -5.51
C VAL A 76 -0.76 -14.67 -5.51
N ALA A 77 -1.04 -13.38 -5.28
CA ALA A 77 -0.02 -12.35 -5.25
C ALA A 77 -0.28 -11.30 -4.17
N LEU A 78 0.78 -10.90 -3.49
CA LEU A 78 0.82 -9.76 -2.58
C LEU A 78 1.84 -8.77 -3.13
N ASN A 79 1.39 -7.67 -3.70
CA ASN A 79 2.24 -6.62 -4.23
C ASN A 79 2.07 -5.35 -3.39
N VAL A 80 3.16 -4.69 -3.07
CA VAL A 80 3.13 -3.41 -2.36
C VAL A 80 4.15 -2.46 -2.95
N CYS A 81 3.71 -1.25 -3.23
CA CYS A 81 4.58 -0.17 -3.63
C CYS A 81 4.84 0.76 -2.43
N CYS A 82 6.09 1.13 -2.26
CA CYS A 82 6.57 1.98 -1.18
C CYS A 82 7.41 3.12 -1.77
N SER A 83 7.45 4.27 -1.08
CA SER A 83 8.39 5.34 -1.43
C SER A 83 9.27 5.75 -0.25
N THR A 84 10.55 6.03 -0.53
CA THR A 84 11.52 6.51 0.46
C THR A 84 12.19 7.80 -0.01
N ILE A 85 12.65 8.62 0.93
CA ILE A 85 13.45 9.81 0.63
C ILE A 85 14.86 9.33 0.23
N PRO A 86 15.44 9.84 -0.88
CA PRO A 86 16.80 9.51 -1.30
C PRO A 86 17.82 9.69 -0.18
N GLY A 87 18.79 8.78 -0.09
CA GLY A 87 19.85 8.82 0.93
C GLY A 87 19.40 8.44 2.34
N ARG A 88 18.13 8.07 2.56
CA ARG A 88 17.71 7.42 3.80
C ARG A 88 17.86 5.91 3.71
N SER A 89 18.21 5.30 4.84
CA SER A 89 18.15 3.85 4.97
C SER A 89 16.74 3.33 4.72
N GLU A 90 16.64 2.13 4.17
CA GLU A 90 15.36 1.45 3.99
C GLU A 90 14.58 1.38 5.32
N PRO A 91 13.29 1.75 5.33
CA PRO A 91 12.46 1.64 6.53
C PRO A 91 12.25 0.18 6.98
N ARG A 92 12.25 -0.07 8.29
CA ARG A 92 12.03 -1.42 8.85
C ARG A 92 10.73 -2.10 8.38
N TYR A 93 9.68 -1.33 8.11
CA TYR A 93 8.41 -1.89 7.64
C TYR A 93 8.54 -2.55 6.26
N VAL A 94 9.49 -2.10 5.42
CA VAL A 94 9.76 -2.69 4.10
C VAL A 94 10.27 -4.11 4.25
N GLN A 95 11.19 -4.34 5.18
CA GLN A 95 11.67 -5.68 5.51
C GLN A 95 10.53 -6.57 6.04
N GLN A 96 9.70 -6.03 6.94
CA GLN A 96 8.54 -6.76 7.47
C GLN A 96 7.56 -7.18 6.37
N LEU A 97 7.30 -6.31 5.37
CA LEU A 97 6.46 -6.65 4.22
C LEU A 97 7.04 -7.82 3.42
N ARG A 98 8.37 -7.82 3.18
CA ARG A 98 9.04 -8.94 2.50
C ARG A 98 8.95 -10.24 3.30
N GLU A 99 9.16 -10.18 4.61
CA GLU A 99 9.04 -11.34 5.51
C GLU A 99 7.61 -11.90 5.52
N MET A 100 6.61 -11.06 5.30
CA MET A 100 5.20 -11.46 5.16
C MET A 100 4.84 -11.98 3.76
N GLY A 101 5.81 -12.06 2.84
CA GLY A 101 5.61 -12.60 1.49
C GLY A 101 5.13 -11.59 0.45
N TYR A 102 5.18 -10.28 0.75
CA TYR A 102 4.92 -9.26 -0.28
C TYR A 102 6.09 -9.16 -1.26
N HIS A 103 5.76 -9.06 -2.54
CA HIS A 103 6.62 -8.45 -3.53
C HIS A 103 6.64 -6.94 -3.32
N VAL A 104 7.80 -6.40 -2.93
CA VAL A 104 7.94 -4.97 -2.57
C VAL A 104 8.67 -4.20 -3.65
N ASP A 105 7.97 -3.24 -4.25
CA ASP A 105 8.56 -2.25 -5.15
C ASP A 105 8.85 -0.96 -4.36
N LEU A 106 10.10 -0.78 -3.93
CA LEU A 106 10.54 0.42 -3.22
C LEU A 106 11.11 1.44 -4.20
N ARG A 107 10.51 2.64 -4.24
CA ARG A 107 10.94 3.75 -5.10
C ARG A 107 11.55 4.89 -4.30
N GLU A 108 12.51 5.57 -4.91
CA GLU A 108 13.01 6.83 -4.38
C GLU A 108 12.11 7.99 -4.81
N ARG A 109 11.82 8.88 -3.86
CA ARG A 109 11.07 10.11 -4.10
C ARG A 109 11.90 11.09 -4.92
N LYS A 110 11.27 11.74 -5.89
CA LYS A 110 11.94 12.73 -6.73
C LYS A 110 12.01 14.08 -6.02
N LYS A 111 13.18 14.72 -6.12
CA LYS A 111 13.34 16.12 -5.68
C LYS A 111 12.57 17.03 -6.63
N VAL A 112 11.73 17.89 -6.07
CA VAL A 112 11.05 18.97 -6.82
C VAL A 112 11.78 20.27 -6.51
N GLU A 113 12.38 20.86 -7.54
CA GLU A 113 12.94 22.20 -7.44
C GLU A 113 11.81 23.23 -7.57
N GLY A 114 11.52 23.93 -6.48
CA GLY A 114 10.49 24.97 -6.44
C GLY A 114 11.07 26.37 -6.55
N GLY A 115 10.98 26.96 -7.75
CA GLY A 115 10.68 28.38 -8.06
C GLY A 115 11.45 29.53 -7.38
N LEU A 116 12.12 30.34 -8.22
CA LEU A 116 12.77 31.66 -8.00
C LEU A 116 13.59 31.86 -6.70
N PRO A 117 14.86 32.32 -6.79
CA PRO A 117 15.69 32.54 -5.62
C PRO A 117 15.15 33.71 -4.78
N SER A 118 14.35 33.41 -3.76
CA SER A 118 14.05 34.37 -2.70
C SER A 118 15.11 34.22 -1.62
N ALA A 119 15.92 35.27 -1.47
CA ALA A 119 17.17 35.30 -0.72
C ALA A 119 17.07 35.11 0.83
N LYS A 120 16.00 34.49 1.35
CA LYS A 120 15.76 34.35 2.80
C LYS A 120 15.08 33.06 3.29
N ALA A 121 14.92 32.03 2.47
CA ALA A 121 14.37 30.75 2.97
C ALA A 121 15.46 29.67 2.99
N SER A 122 15.63 29.00 4.13
CA SER A 122 16.38 27.75 4.22
C SER A 122 15.96 26.81 3.10
N ASP A 123 16.94 26.21 2.43
CA ASP A 123 16.80 25.24 1.34
C ASP A 123 15.79 24.13 1.70
N ASN A 124 14.50 24.39 1.48
CA ASN A 124 13.41 23.48 1.80
C ASN A 124 13.28 22.50 0.65
N LEU A 125 14.24 21.58 0.58
CA LEU A 125 14.25 20.46 -0.35
C LEU A 125 12.95 19.66 -0.21
N ARG A 126 12.05 19.82 -1.20
CA ARG A 126 10.79 19.09 -1.26
C ARG A 126 10.97 17.82 -2.07
N TYR A 127 10.64 16.68 -1.48
CA TYR A 127 10.60 15.39 -2.16
C TYR A 127 9.14 14.97 -2.36
N VAL A 128 8.81 14.53 -3.57
CA VAL A 128 7.48 14.02 -3.91
C VAL A 128 7.57 12.57 -4.36
N GLU A 129 6.47 11.85 -4.17
CA GLU A 129 6.34 10.51 -4.71
C GLU A 129 6.38 10.54 -6.24
N ASP A 130 7.02 9.54 -6.84
CA ASP A 130 7.28 9.46 -8.27
C ASP A 130 7.03 8.04 -8.76
N LEU A 131 6.15 7.92 -9.74
CA LEU A 131 5.85 6.68 -10.47
C LEU A 131 5.33 5.49 -9.64
N VAL A 132 4.74 5.76 -8.47
CA VAL A 132 4.15 4.70 -7.61
C VAL A 132 2.89 4.12 -8.25
N ASP A 133 1.99 4.98 -8.74
CA ASP A 133 0.76 4.56 -9.40
C ASP A 133 1.06 3.74 -10.67
N GLU A 134 2.01 4.20 -11.49
CA GLU A 134 2.45 3.53 -12.71
C GLU A 134 3.06 2.16 -12.40
N THR A 135 3.87 2.06 -11.33
CA THR A 135 4.45 0.78 -10.91
C THR A 135 3.35 -0.19 -10.47
N LEU A 136 2.35 0.27 -9.71
CA LEU A 136 1.21 -0.56 -9.33
C LEU A 136 0.38 -0.99 -10.54
N GLN A 137 0.15 -0.11 -11.50
CA GLN A 137 -0.55 -0.45 -12.74
C GLN A 137 0.19 -1.53 -13.55
N VAL A 138 1.52 -1.45 -13.63
CA VAL A 138 2.33 -2.49 -14.27
C VAL A 138 2.18 -3.82 -13.54
N ARG A 139 2.24 -3.85 -12.20
CA ARG A 139 2.03 -5.07 -11.41
C ARG A 139 0.65 -5.68 -11.61
N ILE A 140 -0.38 -4.84 -11.72
CA ILE A 140 -1.74 -5.29 -12.05
C ILE A 140 -1.77 -5.90 -13.45
N ALA A 141 -1.15 -5.24 -14.44
CA ALA A 141 -1.11 -5.73 -15.81
C ALA A 141 -0.36 -7.08 -15.92
N GLU A 142 0.79 -7.22 -15.27
CA GLU A 142 1.55 -8.48 -15.18
C GLU A 142 0.67 -9.61 -14.62
N SER A 143 0.00 -9.33 -13.49
CA SER A 143 -0.92 -10.28 -12.87
C SER A 143 -2.09 -10.67 -13.77
N VAL A 144 -2.62 -9.74 -14.57
CA VAL A 144 -3.67 -10.06 -15.54
C VAL A 144 -3.10 -10.94 -16.64
N MET A 145 -1.94 -10.60 -17.20
CA MET A 145 -1.33 -11.36 -18.31
C MET A 145 -0.95 -12.78 -17.92
N GLU A 146 -0.50 -12.99 -16.68
CA GLU A 146 -0.06 -14.31 -16.21
C GLU A 146 -1.23 -15.21 -15.82
N TYR A 147 -2.25 -14.66 -15.15
CA TYR A 147 -3.30 -15.49 -14.51
C TYR A 147 -4.65 -15.47 -15.22
N PHE A 148 -4.90 -14.51 -16.12
CA PHE A 148 -6.19 -14.45 -16.81
C PHE A 148 -6.11 -15.31 -18.06
N HIS A 149 -7.12 -16.16 -18.27
CA HIS A 149 -7.20 -17.01 -19.44
C HIS A 149 -7.12 -16.16 -20.71
N LYS A 150 -6.27 -16.57 -21.66
CA LYS A 150 -6.32 -16.00 -23.02
C LYS A 150 -7.70 -16.26 -23.60
N PRO A 151 -8.37 -15.26 -24.20
CA PRO A 151 -9.59 -15.53 -24.94
C PRO A 151 -9.28 -16.59 -26.01
N VAL A 152 -10.14 -17.60 -26.10
CA VAL A 152 -10.08 -18.58 -27.18
C VAL A 152 -10.33 -17.80 -28.47
N ALA A 153 -9.33 -17.79 -29.36
CA ALA A 153 -9.39 -17.10 -30.65
C ALA A 153 -10.42 -17.75 -31.58
#